data_AF-A0A954X3W6-F1
#
_entry.id   AF-A0A954X3W6-F1
#
_cell.length_a   1.000
_cell.length_b   1.000
_cell.length_c   1.000
_cell.angle_alpha   90.00
_cell.angle_beta   90.00
_cell.angle_gamma   90.00
#
_symmetry.space_group_name_H-M   'P 1'
#
loop_
_entity.id
_entity.type
_entity.pdbx_description
1 polymer ?
#
loop_
_entity_poly.entity_id
_entity_poly.type
_entity_poly.pdbx_seq_one_letter_code
_entity_poly.pdbx_strand_id
1 'polypeptide(L)'
;MSTNPESVTVLPTHWSLAELQDHLGGIAPSRIRLFPPPGTANVDDVARSFEGSKGRCELIDGVLVEKDVGYYESIVAMIVARLLGNF
;
A
#
# COMPACT_ATOMS: atom_id res chain seq x y z
N MET A 1 -26.97 -3.55 -22.62
CA MET A 1 -26.52 -2.70 -21.49
C MET A 1 -25.29 -3.40 -20.90
N SER A 2 -24.09 -3.15 -21.45
CA SER A 2 -22.86 -3.82 -21.02
C SER A 2 -22.47 -3.35 -19.62
N THR A 3 -22.47 -4.26 -18.66
CA THR A 3 -21.79 -4.06 -17.38
C THR A 3 -20.29 -4.13 -17.67
N ASN A 4 -19.64 -2.97 -17.65
CA ASN A 4 -18.17 -2.85 -17.68
C ASN A 4 -17.63 -3.59 -16.45
N PRO A 5 -16.89 -4.70 -16.58
CA PRO A 5 -16.25 -5.30 -15.42
C PRO A 5 -15.24 -4.28 -14.92
N GLU A 6 -15.38 -3.87 -13.66
CA GLU A 6 -14.40 -3.04 -12.98
C GLU A 6 -13.02 -3.61 -13.25
N SER A 7 -12.13 -2.75 -13.73
CA SER A 7 -10.77 -3.07 -14.13
C SER A 7 -10.03 -3.74 -12.98
N VAL A 8 -10.04 -5.07 -12.95
CA VAL A 8 -9.12 -5.84 -12.11
C VAL A 8 -7.73 -5.55 -12.66
N THR A 9 -7.01 -4.65 -11.98
CA THR A 9 -5.64 -4.31 -12.34
C THR A 9 -4.76 -5.51 -12.00
N VAL A 10 -4.47 -6.33 -13.01
CA VAL A 10 -3.55 -7.46 -12.91
C VAL A 10 -2.14 -6.97 -13.24
N LEU A 11 -1.20 -7.20 -12.33
CA LEU A 11 0.20 -6.87 -12.59
C LEU A 11 0.75 -7.69 -13.77
N PRO A 12 1.47 -7.07 -14.72
CA PRO A 12 2.13 -7.79 -15.80
C PRO A 12 3.17 -8.79 -15.28
N THR A 13 3.07 -10.04 -15.73
CA THR A 13 3.93 -11.15 -15.27
C THR A 13 5.40 -11.06 -15.71
N HIS A 14 5.71 -10.17 -16.66
CA HIS A 14 7.07 -9.96 -17.18
C HIS A 14 7.77 -8.76 -16.55
N TRP A 15 7.14 -8.08 -15.59
CA TRP A 15 7.78 -6.97 -14.90
C TRP A 15 8.99 -7.41 -14.08
N SER A 16 10.06 -6.64 -14.23
CA SER A 16 11.16 -6.60 -13.30
C SER A 16 10.76 -5.94 -11.97
N LEU A 17 11.57 -6.16 -10.94
CA LEU A 17 11.38 -5.45 -9.66
C LEU A 17 11.46 -3.92 -9.83
N ALA A 18 12.24 -3.43 -10.79
CA ALA A 18 12.38 -1.99 -11.06
C ALA A 18 11.09 -1.40 -11.65
N GLU A 19 10.45 -2.09 -12.60
CA GLU A 19 9.17 -1.65 -13.18
C GLU A 19 8.04 -1.71 -12.15
N LEU A 20 8.04 -2.74 -11.29
CA LEU A 20 7.11 -2.81 -10.16
C LEU A 20 7.31 -1.65 -9.18
N GLN A 21 8.56 -1.32 -8.84
CA GLN A 21 8.88 -0.21 -7.95
C GLN A 21 8.42 1.12 -8.55
N ASP A 22 8.63 1.33 -9.84
CA ASP A 22 8.22 2.53 -10.57
C ASP A 22 6.68 2.67 -10.58
N HIS A 23 5.97 1.56 -10.85
CA HIS A 23 4.49 1.50 -10.77
C HIS A 23 3.96 1.89 -9.39
N LEU A 24 4.66 1.47 -8.32
CA LEU A 24 4.31 1.82 -6.94
C LEU A 24 4.72 3.25 -6.55
N GLY A 25 5.16 4.08 -7.49
CA GLY A 25 5.52 5.47 -7.27
C GLY A 25 6.97 5.68 -6.82
N GLY A 26 7.87 4.74 -7.14
CA GLY A 26 9.31 4.86 -6.85
C GLY A 26 9.66 4.72 -5.36
N ILE A 27 8.81 4.05 -4.58
CA ILE A 27 9.02 3.86 -3.13
C ILE A 27 10.28 3.05 -2.83
N ALA A 28 10.82 3.16 -1.62
CA ALA A 28 11.97 2.36 -1.20
C ALA A 28 11.64 0.85 -1.30
N PRO A 29 12.51 0.01 -1.89
CA PRO A 29 12.25 -1.42 -2.06
C PRO A 29 12.02 -2.17 -0.74
N SER A 30 12.58 -1.68 0.36
CA SER A 30 12.39 -2.21 1.72
C SER A 30 10.93 -2.18 2.18
N ARG A 31 10.08 -1.32 1.57
CA ARG A 31 8.66 -1.20 1.87
C ARG A 31 7.79 -2.17 1.09
N ILE A 32 8.34 -2.83 0.07
CA ILE A 32 7.60 -3.78 -0.77
C ILE A 32 7.67 -5.15 -0.11
N ARG A 33 6.53 -5.69 0.32
CA ARG A 33 6.48 -7.06 0.86
C ARG A 33 6.47 -8.05 -0.29
N LEU A 34 7.35 -9.05 -0.19
CA LEU A 34 7.41 -10.17 -1.12
C LEU A 34 6.50 -11.34 -0.73
N PHE A 35 5.87 -11.27 0.46
CA PHE A 35 4.90 -12.24 0.93
C PHE A 35 3.61 -11.56 1.41
N PRO A 36 2.43 -11.96 0.92
CA PRO A 36 2.25 -12.89 -0.22
C PRO A 36 2.86 -12.30 -1.51
N PRO A 37 3.07 -13.10 -2.57
CA PRO A 37 3.70 -12.63 -3.80
C PRO A 37 3.04 -11.35 -4.35
N PRO A 38 3.82 -10.40 -4.90
CA PRO A 38 3.26 -9.20 -5.51
C PRO A 38 2.20 -9.54 -6.57
N GLY A 39 1.05 -8.88 -6.49
CA GLY A 39 -0.11 -9.11 -7.36
C GLY A 39 -1.10 -10.15 -6.84
N THR A 40 -0.84 -10.79 -5.69
CA THR A 40 -1.72 -11.83 -5.13
C THR A 40 -2.29 -11.51 -3.75
N ALA A 41 -1.84 -10.43 -3.11
CA ALA A 41 -2.33 -10.03 -1.80
C ALA A 41 -3.80 -9.61 -1.85
N ASN A 42 -4.50 -9.83 -0.75
CA ASN A 42 -5.88 -9.37 -0.56
C ASN A 42 -6.04 -8.62 0.78
N VAL A 43 -7.27 -8.20 1.06
CA VAL A 43 -7.60 -7.40 2.26
C VAL A 43 -7.33 -8.18 3.56
N ASP A 44 -7.48 -9.50 3.56
CA ASP A 44 -7.17 -10.31 4.75
C ASP A 44 -5.66 -10.39 5.01
N ASP A 45 -4.84 -10.34 3.96
CA ASP A 45 -3.38 -10.24 4.11
C ASP A 45 -2.97 -8.92 4.79
N VAL A 46 -3.67 -7.83 4.48
CA VAL A 46 -3.47 -6.54 5.16
C VAL A 46 -3.80 -6.67 6.63
N ALA A 47 -4.94 -7.27 6.99
CA ALA A 47 -5.34 -7.46 8.39
C ALA A 47 -4.30 -8.28 9.17
N ARG A 48 -3.77 -9.36 8.58
CA ARG A 48 -2.70 -10.19 9.18
C ARG A 48 -1.39 -9.43 9.37
N SER A 49 -1.08 -8.44 8.53
CA SER A 49 0.16 -7.65 8.64
C SER A 49 0.28 -6.86 9.95
N PHE A 50 -0.86 -6.56 10.60
CA PHE A 50 -0.89 -5.82 11.88
C PHE A 50 -0.43 -6.66 13.09
N GLU A 51 -0.50 -7.99 13.02
CA GLU A 51 -0.29 -8.85 14.19
C GLU A 51 1.20 -9.06 14.54
N GLY A 52 2.11 -8.77 13.61
CA GLY A 52 3.52 -9.20 13.69
C GLY A 52 4.54 -8.07 13.65
N SER A 53 4.43 -7.02 14.47
CA SER A 53 5.48 -5.99 14.67
C SER A 53 6.01 -5.29 13.39
N LYS A 54 5.34 -5.43 12.24
CA LYS A 54 5.90 -5.19 10.91
C LYS A 54 5.09 -4.16 10.10
N GLY A 55 4.86 -3.01 10.72
CA GLY A 55 4.33 -1.82 10.05
C GLY A 55 2.88 -1.96 9.58
N ARG A 56 2.20 -0.84 9.37
CA ARG A 56 0.88 -0.84 8.73
C ARG A 56 1.11 -1.00 7.23
N CYS A 57 0.48 -1.98 6.59
CA CYS A 57 0.58 -2.13 5.13
C CYS A 57 -0.65 -1.55 4.43
N GLU A 58 -0.45 -1.09 3.20
CA GLU A 58 -1.48 -0.73 2.24
C GLU A 58 -1.50 -1.77 1.12
N LEU A 59 -2.69 -2.06 0.58
CA LEU A 59 -2.86 -2.97 -0.56
C LEU A 59 -2.96 -2.15 -1.84
N ILE A 60 -2.00 -2.33 -2.75
CA ILE A 60 -1.96 -1.65 -4.05
C ILE A 60 -1.83 -2.72 -5.13
N ASP A 61 -2.86 -2.91 -5.96
CA ASP A 61 -2.89 -3.89 -7.07
C ASP A 61 -2.39 -5.29 -6.67
N GLY A 62 -2.80 -5.77 -5.50
CA GLY A 62 -2.37 -7.08 -4.99
C GLY A 62 -0.97 -7.10 -4.39
N VAL A 63 -0.34 -5.95 -4.14
CA VAL A 63 0.96 -5.81 -3.47
C VAL A 63 0.76 -5.21 -2.09
N LEU A 64 1.38 -5.81 -1.08
CA LEU A 64 1.44 -5.20 0.25
C LEU A 64 2.62 -4.23 0.32
N VAL A 65 2.31 -2.97 0.60
CA VAL A 65 3.28 -1.88 0.74
C VAL A 65 3.27 -1.36 2.16
N GLU A 66 4.41 -1.42 2.85
CA GLU A 66 4.55 -0.82 4.17
C GLU A 66 4.38 0.69 4.10
N LYS A 67 3.61 1.24 5.03
CA LYS A 67 3.49 2.66 5.26
C LYS A 67 4.65 3.13 6.13
N ASP A 68 5.43 4.07 5.61
CA ASP A 68 6.29 4.87 6.47
C ASP A 68 5.39 5.73 7.35
N VAL A 69 5.29 5.38 8.64
CA VAL A 69 4.71 6.28 9.63
C VAL A 69 5.87 6.96 10.33
N GLY A 70 6.34 8.04 9.72
CA GLY A 70 7.33 8.90 10.35
C GLY A 70 6.71 9.73 11.48
N TYR A 71 7.55 10.06 12.46
CA TYR A 71 7.18 10.92 13.58
C TYR A 71 6.72 12.30 13.07
N TYR A 72 7.40 12.84 12.07
CA TYR A 72 7.10 14.15 11.49
C TYR A 72 5.71 14.19 10.83
N GLU A 73 5.40 13.23 9.97
CA GLU A 73 4.10 13.10 9.31
C GLU A 73 2.98 12.97 10.34
N SER A 74 3.23 12.27 11.44
CA SER A 74 2.28 12.13 12.55
C SER A 74 2.00 13.48 13.23
N ILE A 75 3.03 14.29 13.49
CA ILE A 75 2.86 15.64 14.05
C ILE A 75 2.08 16.54 13.09
N VAL A 76 2.41 16.52 11.79
CA VAL A 76 1.67 17.29 10.78
C VAL A 76 0.21 16.88 10.74
N ALA A 77 -0.08 15.57 10.73
CA ALA A 77 -1.46 15.06 10.74
C ALA A 77 -2.22 15.53 12.00
N MET A 78 -1.59 15.54 13.17
CA MET A 78 -2.21 16.02 14.41
C MET A 78 -2.48 17.53 14.38
N ILE A 79 -1.60 18.34 13.79
CA ILE A 79 -1.81 19.78 13.62
C ILE A 79 -3.02 20.01 12.71
N VAL A 80 -3.08 19.33 11.57
CA VAL A 80 -4.22 19.43 10.64
C VAL A 80 -5.52 18.99 11.32
N ALA A 81 -5.51 17.85 12.03
CA ALA A 81 -6.68 17.38 12.76
C ALA A 81 -7.17 18.39 13.82
N ARG A 82 -6.25 19.06 14.52
CA ARG A 82 -6.59 20.12 15.48
C ARG A 82 -7.23 21.34 14.80
N LEU A 83 -6.72 21.74 13.63
CA LEU A 83 -7.28 22.85 12.87
C LEU A 83 -8.69 22.51 12.34
N LEU A 84 -8.89 21.26 11.88
CA LEU A 84 -10.18 20.80 11.35
C LEU A 84 -11.22 20.48 12.43
N GLY A 85 -10.80 19.99 13.61
CA GLY A 85 -11.70 19.64 14.71
C GLY A 85 -12.23 20.83 15.51
N ASN A 86 -11.84 22.05 15.12
CA ASN A 86 -12.22 23.29 15.81
C ASN A 86 -13.27 24.10 15.02
N PHE A 87 -13.97 23.46 14.08
CA PHE A 87 -15.12 23.99 13.33
C PHE A 87 -16.45 23.47 13.89
#